data_AF-A0A1H2RMI6-F1
#
_entry.id   AF-A0A1H2RMI6-F1
#
_cell.length_a   1.000
_cell.length_b   1.000
_cell.length_c   1.000
_cell.angle_alpha   90.00
_cell.angle_beta   90.00
_cell.angle_gamma   90.00
#
_symmetry.space_group_name_H-M   'P 1'
#
loop_
_entity.id
_entity.type
_entity.pdbx_description
1 polymer ?
#
loop_
_entity_poly.entity_id
_entity_poly.type
_entity_poly.pdbx_seq_one_letter_code
_entity_poly.pdbx_strand_id
1 'polypeptide(L)'
;MDIGMALGLFAIFGIIRYRTNPVDIKEMTYLFVVIGVSIINALANKKMSYAEIISANAIIIFVLVLIEKYWALKQLVTKSVIYENIENIKPENYEALKSDLENRTGLTINKVRIGDVDFLKDTAKVTIFYFNSN
;
A
#
# COMPACT_ATOMS: atom_id res chain seq x y z
N MET A 1 30.62 18.34 -10.89
CA MET A 1 29.99 17.28 -10.07
C MET A 1 28.58 16.96 -10.56
N ASP A 2 28.01 17.81 -11.44
CA ASP A 2 26.58 17.81 -11.75
C ASP A 2 26.17 16.86 -12.89
N ILE A 3 27.05 16.61 -13.86
CA ILE A 3 26.77 15.68 -14.97
C ILE A 3 26.61 14.24 -14.48
N GLY A 4 27.46 13.80 -13.54
CA GLY A 4 27.37 12.44 -12.97
C GLY A 4 26.09 12.20 -12.19
N MET A 5 25.62 13.21 -11.45
CA MET A 5 24.35 13.15 -10.72
C MET A 5 23.15 13.09 -11.68
N ALA A 6 23.14 13.92 -12.72
CA ALA A 6 22.10 13.91 -13.75
C ALA A 6 22.05 12.57 -14.52
N LEU A 7 23.21 12.01 -14.87
CA LEU A 7 23.30 10.70 -15.52
C LEU A 7 22.78 9.56 -14.62
N GLY A 8 23.11 9.58 -13.32
CA GLY A 8 22.63 8.58 -12.37
C GLY A 8 21.10 8.61 -12.21
N LEU A 9 20.52 9.82 -12.09
CA LEU A 9 19.07 9.97 -12.00
C LEU A 9 18.36 9.54 -13.29
N PHE A 10 18.94 9.86 -14.45
CA PHE A 10 18.43 9.42 -15.74
C PHE A 10 18.48 7.89 -15.90
N ALA A 11 19.55 7.24 -15.44
CA ALA A 11 19.66 5.78 -15.45
C ALA A 11 18.59 5.13 -14.56
N ILE A 12 18.34 5.65 -13.36
CA ILE A 12 17.30 5.15 -12.46
C ILE A 12 15.92 5.26 -13.11
N PHE A 13 15.58 6.41 -13.70
CA PHE A 13 14.30 6.58 -14.40
C PHE A 13 14.19 5.72 -15.66
N GLY A 14 15.30 5.50 -16.38
CA GLY A 14 15.36 4.57 -17.50
C GLY A 14 14.99 3.15 -17.08
N ILE A 15 15.61 2.65 -16.01
CA ILE A 15 15.32 1.31 -15.46
C ILE A 15 13.85 1.19 -15.02
N ILE A 16 13.34 2.20 -14.31
CA ILE A 16 11.94 2.21 -13.85
C ILE A 16 10.95 2.23 -15.00
N ARG A 17 11.26 2.97 -16.07
CA ARG A 17 10.38 3.08 -17.24
C ARG A 17 10.22 1.77 -18.01
N TYR A 18 11.26 0.94 -18.05
CA TYR A 18 11.28 -0.29 -18.85
C TYR A 18 10.96 -1.56 -18.04
N ARG A 19 10.57 -1.44 -16.78
CA ARG A 19 10.16 -2.60 -15.99
C ARG A 19 8.79 -3.10 -16.47
N THR A 20 8.60 -4.42 -16.46
CA THR A 20 7.36 -5.08 -16.89
C THR A 20 6.19 -4.89 -15.92
N ASN A 21 6.46 -4.81 -14.60
CA ASN A 21 5.44 -4.55 -13.58
C ASN A 21 5.54 -3.10 -13.09
N PRO A 22 4.49 -2.26 -13.18
CA PRO A 22 4.56 -0.86 -12.77
C PRO A 22 4.95 -0.72 -11.28
N VAL A 23 5.73 0.32 -10.94
CA VAL A 23 6.11 0.62 -9.54
C VAL A 23 4.91 1.23 -8.85
N ASP A 24 4.60 0.74 -7.66
CA ASP A 24 3.56 1.38 -6.88
C ASP A 24 3.99 2.81 -6.52
N ILE A 25 3.05 3.74 -6.50
CA ILE A 25 3.32 5.16 -6.24
C ILE A 25 4.11 5.33 -4.93
N LYS A 26 3.81 4.51 -3.92
CA LYS A 26 4.49 4.48 -2.62
C LYS A 26 5.99 4.18 -2.75
N GLU A 27 6.35 3.16 -3.52
CA GLU A 27 7.74 2.76 -3.73
C GLU A 27 8.52 3.83 -4.50
N MET A 28 7.89 4.48 -5.49
CA MET A 28 8.50 5.61 -6.20
C MET A 28 8.78 6.78 -5.26
N THR A 29 7.84 7.16 -4.39
CA THR A 29 8.06 8.24 -3.42
C THR A 29 9.25 7.95 -2.50
N TYR A 30 9.39 6.72 -1.99
CA TYR A 30 10.55 6.37 -1.17
C TYR A 30 11.86 6.48 -1.92
N LEU A 31 11.90 6.04 -3.18
CA LEU A 31 13.09 6.16 -4.00
C LEU A 31 13.51 7.63 -4.17
N PHE A 32 12.57 8.53 -4.43
CA PHE A 32 12.85 9.97 -4.51
C PHE A 32 13.40 10.52 -3.21
N VAL A 33 12.83 10.12 -2.07
CA VAL A 33 13.32 10.57 -0.75
C VAL A 33 14.75 10.08 -0.49
N VAL A 34 15.05 8.81 -0.78
CA VAL A 34 16.40 8.24 -0.60
C VAL A 34 17.42 8.94 -1.52
N ILE A 35 17.05 9.22 -2.76
CA ILE A 35 17.89 9.99 -3.69
C ILE A 35 18.13 11.41 -3.13
N GLY A 36 17.08 12.09 -2.67
CA GLY A 36 17.18 13.42 -2.06
C GLY A 36 18.11 13.44 -0.85
N VAL A 37 17.95 12.49 0.08
CA VAL A 37 18.83 12.33 1.25
C VAL A 37 20.28 12.07 0.83
N SER A 38 20.48 11.22 -0.18
CA SER A 38 21.82 10.92 -0.71
C SER A 38 22.49 12.16 -1.31
N ILE A 39 21.73 13.00 -2.01
CA ILE A 39 22.22 14.26 -2.58
C ILE A 39 22.55 15.26 -1.46
N ILE A 40 21.66 15.42 -0.48
CA ILE A 40 21.91 16.29 0.69
C ILE A 40 23.20 15.87 1.41
N ASN A 41 23.37 14.56 1.64
CA ASN A 41 24.57 14.03 2.28
C ASN A 41 25.83 14.21 1.41
N ALA A 42 25.74 14.05 0.09
CA ALA A 42 26.87 14.24 -0.81
C ALA A 42 27.30 15.72 -0.95
N LEU A 43 26.36 16.64 -0.82
CA LEU A 43 26.59 18.10 -0.87
C LEU A 43 26.97 18.69 0.49
N ALA A 44 26.90 17.90 1.57
CA ALA A 44 27.26 18.33 2.90
C ALA A 44 28.78 18.57 3.01
N ASN A 45 29.18 19.82 2.81
CA ASN A 45 30.57 20.26 2.88
C ASN A 45 31.07 20.32 4.34
N LYS A 46 32.40 20.27 4.53
CA LYS A 46 33.12 20.37 5.83
C LYS A 46 32.80 21.60 6.70
N LYS A 47 32.01 22.56 6.19
CA LYS A 47 31.57 23.76 6.94
C LYS A 47 30.26 23.54 7.71
N MET A 48 29.51 22.50 7.37
CA MET A 48 28.28 22.12 8.08
C MET A 48 28.66 21.20 9.24
N SER A 49 28.09 21.45 10.41
CA SER A 49 28.36 20.61 11.58
C SER A 49 27.76 19.22 11.34
N TYR A 50 28.49 18.17 11.72
CA TYR A 50 27.97 16.80 11.68
C TYR A 50 26.63 16.67 12.42
N ALA A 51 26.42 17.49 13.46
CA ALA A 51 25.16 17.56 14.19
C ALA A 51 23.98 18.03 13.32
N GLU A 52 24.20 18.98 12.41
CA GLU A 52 23.15 19.52 11.53
C GLU A 52 22.72 18.48 10.49
N ILE A 53 23.69 17.77 9.90
CA ILE A 53 23.42 16.71 8.89
C ILE A 53 22.66 15.55 9.54
N ILE A 54 23.10 15.11 10.72
CA ILE A 54 22.43 14.03 11.47
C ILE A 54 21.02 14.45 11.85
N SER A 55 20.83 15.69 12.31
CA SER A 55 19.51 16.21 12.68
C SER A 55 18.56 16.27 11.47
N ALA A 56 19.04 16.74 10.32
CA ALA A 56 18.24 16.78 9.09
C ALA A 56 17.81 15.38 8.65
N ASN A 57 18.74 14.41 8.63
CA ASN A 57 18.42 13.03 8.27
C ASN A 57 17.46 12.37 9.27
N ALA A 58 17.62 12.65 10.57
CA ALA A 58 16.72 12.14 11.61
C ALA A 58 15.30 12.69 11.43
N ILE A 59 15.13 13.97 11.08
CA ILE A 59 13.81 14.56 10.79
C ILE A 59 13.17 13.87 9.59
N ILE A 60 13.92 13.64 8.51
CA ILE A 60 13.39 12.96 7.31
C ILE A 60 12.92 11.55 7.66
N ILE A 61 13.72 10.77 8.38
CA ILE A 61 13.35 9.42 8.84
C ILE A 61 12.12 9.48 9.75
N PHE A 62 12.07 10.44 10.67
CA PHE A 62 10.93 10.60 11.57
C PHE A 62 9.63 10.86 10.82
N VAL A 63 9.65 11.76 9.83
CA VAL A 63 8.49 12.04 8.97
C VAL A 63 8.06 10.79 8.19
N LEU A 64 9.02 10.04 7.61
CA LEU A 64 8.72 8.79 6.91
C LEU A 64 8.05 7.76 7.83
N VAL A 65 8.53 7.61 9.06
CA VAL A 65 7.95 6.70 10.05
C VAL A 65 6.54 7.12 10.45
N LEU A 66 6.27 8.41 10.63
CA LEU A 66 4.92 8.91 10.92
C LEU A 66 3.94 8.62 9.78
N ILE A 67 4.35 8.90 8.54
CA ILE A 67 3.53 8.63 7.35
C ILE A 67 3.27 7.13 7.22
N GLU A 68 4.30 6.30 7.39
CA GLU A 68 4.18 4.86 7.28
C GLU A 68 3.25 4.28 8.35
N LYS A 69 3.39 4.73 9.60
CA LYS A 69 2.53 4.29 10.69
C LYS A 69 1.07 4.67 10.46
N TYR A 70 0.81 5.86 9.92
CA TYR A 70 -0.55 6.28 9.56
C TYR A 70 -1.15 5.42 8.42
N TRP A 71 -0.33 5.03 7.45
CA TRP A 71 -0.80 4.26 6.30
C TRP A 71 -0.94 2.77 6.60
N ALA A 72 -0.07 2.21 7.45
CA ALA A 72 -0.14 0.82 7.92
C ALA A 72 -1.47 0.53 8.63
N LEU A 73 -1.99 1.49 9.41
CA LEU A 73 -3.30 1.40 10.07
C LEU A 73 -4.49 1.28 9.09
N LYS A 74 -4.31 1.62 7.81
CA LYS A 74 -5.37 1.64 6.79
C LYS A 74 -5.31 0.50 5.78
N GLN A 75 -4.47 -0.53 6.00
CA GLN A 75 -4.39 -1.69 5.09
C GLN A 75 -5.68 -2.54 5.20
N LEU A 76 -6.70 -2.12 4.45
CA LEU A 76 -7.88 -2.91 4.15
C LEU A 76 -7.46 -4.02 3.19
N VAL A 77 -7.43 -5.25 3.69
CA VAL A 77 -7.15 -6.42 2.86
C VAL A 77 -8.45 -6.90 2.24
N THR A 78 -8.36 -7.26 0.96
CA THR A 78 -9.46 -7.83 0.20
C THR A 78 -9.28 -9.32 0.04
N LYS A 79 -10.36 -10.09 0.19
CA LYS A 79 -10.37 -11.51 -0.14
C LYS A 79 -11.61 -11.83 -0.96
N SER A 80 -11.42 -12.56 -2.05
CA SER A 80 -12.53 -13.05 -2.87
C SER A 80 -12.92 -14.45 -2.41
N VAL A 81 -14.19 -14.65 -2.14
CA VAL A 81 -14.78 -15.90 -1.66
C VAL A 81 -15.95 -16.26 -2.57
N ILE A 82 -16.08 -17.55 -2.90
CA ILE A 82 -17.26 -18.07 -3.60
C ILE A 82 -18.29 -18.41 -2.52
N TYR A 83 -19.43 -17.76 -2.59
CA TYR A 83 -20.54 -17.89 -1.67
C TYR A 83 -21.65 -18.71 -2.30
N GLU A 84 -22.22 -19.66 -1.56
CA GLU A 84 -23.15 -20.68 -2.09
C GLU A 84 -24.61 -20.38 -1.79
N ASN A 85 -24.91 -19.34 -1.00
CA ASN A 85 -26.29 -19.01 -0.63
C ASN A 85 -26.75 -17.73 -1.33
N ILE A 86 -27.41 -17.87 -2.48
CA ILE A 86 -27.87 -16.71 -3.27
C ILE A 86 -28.93 -15.86 -2.56
N GLU A 87 -29.74 -16.44 -1.67
CA GLU A 87 -30.83 -15.72 -1.01
C GLU A 87 -30.32 -14.59 -0.09
N ASN A 88 -29.14 -14.80 0.51
CA ASN A 88 -28.50 -13.83 1.41
C ASN A 88 -27.80 -12.69 0.67
N ILE A 89 -27.68 -12.75 -0.66
CA ILE A 89 -27.04 -11.71 -1.48
C ILE A 89 -27.94 -10.48 -1.63
N LYS A 90 -29.24 -10.63 -1.38
CA LYS A 90 -30.19 -9.53 -1.44
C LYS A 90 -29.80 -8.40 -0.47
N PRO A 91 -30.00 -7.12 -0.82
CA PRO A 91 -29.69 -5.98 0.06
C PRO A 91 -30.35 -6.07 1.44
N GLU A 92 -31.52 -6.69 1.51
CA GLU A 92 -32.32 -6.90 2.72
C GLU A 92 -31.64 -7.85 3.73
N ASN A 93 -30.82 -8.79 3.23
CA ASN A 93 -30.18 -9.83 4.03
C ASN A 93 -28.69 -9.55 4.30
N TYR A 94 -28.25 -8.30 4.12
CA TYR A 94 -26.84 -7.92 4.26
C TYR A 94 -26.24 -8.30 5.62
N GLU A 95 -27.01 -8.13 6.70
CA GLU A 95 -26.57 -8.52 8.06
C GLU A 95 -26.36 -10.03 8.20
N ALA A 96 -27.26 -10.84 7.61
CA ALA A 96 -27.14 -12.29 7.62
C ALA A 96 -25.94 -12.77 6.78
N LEU A 97 -25.75 -12.18 5.61
CA LEU A 97 -24.58 -12.44 4.75
C LEU A 97 -23.28 -12.11 5.46
N LYS A 98 -23.21 -10.94 6.11
CA LYS A 98 -22.03 -10.52 6.86
C LYS A 98 -21.73 -11.49 7.99
N SER A 99 -22.73 -11.82 8.82
CA SER A 99 -22.54 -12.73 9.95
C SER A 99 -22.09 -14.12 9.51
N ASP A 100 -22.67 -14.66 8.44
CA ASP A 100 -22.27 -15.97 7.90
C ASP A 100 -20.83 -15.96 7.38
N LEU A 101 -20.44 -14.90 6.66
CA LEU A 101 -19.07 -14.74 6.18
C LEU A 101 -18.07 -14.55 7.33
N GLU A 102 -18.41 -13.79 8.38
CA GLU A 102 -17.56 -13.64 9.57
C GLU A 102 -17.40 -14.98 10.31
N ASN A 103 -18.49 -15.73 10.51
CA ASN A 103 -18.47 -17.05 11.14
C ASN A 103 -17.63 -18.08 10.36
N ARG A 104 -17.77 -18.11 9.02
CA ARG A 104 -17.04 -19.05 8.16
C ARG A 104 -15.57 -18.68 7.98
N THR A 105 -15.24 -17.39 7.96
CA THR A 105 -13.87 -16.93 7.72
C THR A 105 -13.08 -16.66 8.99
N GLY A 106 -13.75 -16.47 10.13
CA GLY A 106 -13.12 -16.07 11.39
C GLY A 106 -12.55 -14.65 11.36
N LEU A 107 -12.90 -13.84 10.34
CA LEU A 107 -12.39 -12.50 10.14
C LEU A 107 -13.46 -11.48 10.49
N THR A 108 -13.08 -10.36 11.10
CA THR A 108 -13.98 -9.21 11.28
C THR A 108 -14.09 -8.45 9.96
N ILE A 109 -15.26 -8.53 9.32
CA ILE A 109 -15.49 -7.95 8.01
C ILE A 109 -16.02 -6.53 8.17
N ASN A 110 -15.35 -5.56 7.56
CA ASN A 110 -15.79 -4.16 7.59
C ASN A 110 -16.80 -3.89 6.46
N LYS A 111 -16.52 -4.41 5.26
CA LYS A 111 -17.38 -4.21 4.09
C LYS A 111 -17.46 -5.47 3.24
N VAL A 112 -18.63 -5.75 2.70
CA VAL A 112 -18.87 -6.82 1.73
C VAL A 112 -19.24 -6.19 0.39
N ARG A 113 -18.63 -6.65 -0.70
CA ARG A 113 -19.01 -6.28 -2.07
C ARG A 113 -19.36 -7.52 -2.86
N ILE A 114 -20.59 -7.55 -3.34
CA ILE A 114 -21.08 -8.61 -4.22
C ILE A 114 -20.53 -8.35 -5.63
N GLY A 115 -19.90 -9.35 -6.22
CA GLY A 115 -19.40 -9.34 -7.59
C GLY A 115 -20.31 -10.17 -8.50
N ASP A 116 -19.70 -11.03 -9.30
CA ASP A 116 -20.40 -11.89 -10.26
C ASP A 116 -21.31 -12.90 -9.55
N VAL A 117 -22.56 -13.03 -10.02
CA VAL A 117 -23.54 -14.01 -9.52
C VAL A 117 -23.83 -15.01 -10.63
N ASP A 118 -23.67 -16.30 -10.32
CA ASP A 118 -24.02 -17.43 -11.18
C ASP A 118 -25.31 -18.08 -10.64
N PHE A 119 -26.44 -17.67 -11.22
CA PHE A 119 -27.77 -18.21 -10.89
C PHE A 119 -27.97 -19.67 -11.33
N LEU A 120 -27.14 -20.21 -12.23
CA LEU A 120 -27.26 -21.61 -12.64
C LEU A 120 -26.64 -22.55 -11.61
N LYS A 121 -25.61 -22.09 -10.91
CA LYS A 121 -24.89 -22.87 -9.89
C LYS A 121 -25.25 -22.48 -8.46
N ASP A 122 -26.19 -21.56 -8.29
CA ASP A 122 -26.51 -20.95 -7.01
C ASP A 122 -25.27 -20.43 -6.26
N THR A 123 -24.32 -19.82 -6.98
CA THR A 123 -23.11 -19.25 -6.37
C THR A 123 -22.91 -17.79 -6.71
N ALA A 124 -22.21 -17.05 -5.85
CA ALA A 124 -21.76 -15.71 -6.14
C ALA A 124 -20.35 -15.46 -5.65
N LYS A 125 -19.60 -14.70 -6.43
CA LYS A 125 -18.30 -14.20 -6.03
C LYS A 125 -18.49 -12.97 -5.16
N VAL A 126 -18.07 -13.07 -3.91
CA VAL A 126 -18.14 -12.00 -2.93
C VAL A 126 -16.72 -11.54 -2.59
N THR A 127 -16.51 -10.23 -2.54
CA THR A 127 -15.25 -9.63 -2.09
C THR A 127 -15.45 -9.04 -0.71
N ILE A 128 -14.76 -9.60 0.28
CA ILE A 128 -14.78 -9.12 1.66
C ILE A 128 -13.59 -8.18 1.90
N PHE A 129 -13.84 -7.08 2.60
CA PHE A 129 -12.84 -6.12 3.06
C PHE A 129 -12.71 -6.27 4.57
N TYR A 130 -11.54 -6.68 5.04
CA TYR A 130 -11.24 -6.85 6.46
C TYR A 130 -9.94 -6.14 6.80
N PHE A 131 -9.78 -5.73 8.06
CA PHE A 131 -8.49 -5.22 8.53
C PHE A 131 -7.58 -6.40 8.82
N ASN A 132 -6.36 -6.35 8.29
CA ASN A 132 -5.32 -7.30 8.67
C ASN A 132 -4.85 -6.95 10.09
N SER A 133 -5.46 -7.59 11.09
CA SER A 133 -4.99 -7.56 12.47
C SER A 133 -4.11 -8.78 12.70
N ASN A 134 -2.92 -8.79 12.08
CA ASN A 134 -1.82 -9.70 12.38
C ASN A 134 -0.57 -8.87 12.68
#